data_AF-B8ERK2-F1
#
_entry.id   AF-B8ERK2-F1
#
_cell.length_a   1.000
_cell.length_b   1.000
_cell.length_c   1.000
_cell.angle_alpha   90.00
_cell.angle_beta   90.00
_cell.angle_gamma   90.00
#
_symmetry.space_group_name_H-M   'P 1'
#
loop_
_entity.id
_entity.type
_entity.pdbx_description
1 polymer ?
#
loop_
_entity_poly.entity_id
_entity_poly.type
_entity_poly.pdbx_seq_one_letter_code
_entity_poly.pdbx_strand_id
1 'polypeptide(L)'
;MPSPAISALLNSLSSQLTLIDVGARGGVSPNWDDLGDEARLICFEADAEECDRLNALSQGKATYIPCALAGHDQGVEIHLTANPNSCSILSPNRALYENLPAFKGMRPIGTMRRPSMTLDRYCADHAIGDVDALKLDTQGSELDVLKGCAEVLKSVSLIDIEVEFNELYEGQPLFGDVDRFLRNHGFVLWRLNHLAFCSNGLLEDSAAPVLLHSVDGDAYQSVPQANGQLFWGDAQYVRREFVPTQPDAKLDREKALKGAILVGQQGHWDLALEMLRKSGDAELHSLLAAMVKPLGAAATPYPQQLAEAHAEVERLRGILAKRRWFDWLDKRH
;
A
#
# COMPACT_ATOMS: atom_id res chain seq x y z
N MET A 1 14.69 -5.66 9.45
CA MET A 1 15.34 -6.93 9.02
C MET A 1 14.29 -8.02 9.00
N PRO A 2 14.35 -8.98 8.06
CA PRO A 2 13.33 -10.03 7.96
C PRO A 2 13.27 -10.88 9.23
N SER A 3 12.10 -11.41 9.54
CA SER A 3 11.97 -12.43 10.60
C SER A 3 12.73 -13.70 10.21
N PRO A 4 13.13 -14.56 11.19
CA PRO A 4 13.82 -15.81 10.87
C PRO A 4 13.04 -16.69 9.87
N ALA A 5 11.71 -16.71 9.96
CA ALA A 5 10.86 -17.45 9.03
C ALA A 5 10.97 -16.91 7.60
N ILE A 6 10.96 -15.59 7.43
CA ILE A 6 11.14 -14.97 6.11
C ILE A 6 12.55 -15.19 5.59
N SER A 7 13.59 -15.03 6.41
CA SER A 7 14.96 -15.33 5.99
C SER A 7 15.13 -16.76 5.49
N ALA A 8 14.46 -17.74 6.13
CA ALA A 8 14.50 -19.13 5.67
C ALA A 8 13.86 -19.33 4.29
N LEU A 9 12.74 -18.64 4.02
CA LEU A 9 12.10 -18.66 2.71
C LEU A 9 12.93 -17.93 1.64
N LEU A 10 13.49 -16.76 1.98
CA LEU A 10 14.36 -15.99 1.08
C LEU A 10 15.57 -16.82 0.61
N ASN A 11 16.19 -17.58 1.52
CA ASN A 11 17.30 -18.48 1.17
C ASN A 11 16.94 -19.61 0.17
N SER A 12 15.64 -19.78 -0.12
CA SER A 12 15.13 -20.81 -1.02
C SER A 12 14.68 -20.26 -2.38
N LEU A 13 14.77 -18.94 -2.58
CA LEU A 13 14.45 -18.27 -3.83
C LEU A 13 15.43 -18.67 -4.94
N SER A 14 14.92 -18.81 -6.15
CA SER A 14 15.77 -18.95 -7.34
C SER A 14 16.00 -17.62 -8.05
N SER A 15 15.19 -16.60 -7.74
CA SER A 15 15.26 -15.26 -8.31
C SER A 15 14.80 -14.19 -7.32
N GLN A 16 15.30 -12.96 -7.48
CA GLN A 16 14.85 -11.82 -6.69
C GLN A 16 13.34 -11.57 -6.88
N LEU A 17 12.73 -11.02 -5.84
CA LEU A 17 11.40 -10.43 -5.90
C LEU A 17 11.46 -9.12 -6.67
N THR A 18 10.49 -8.86 -7.55
CA THR A 18 10.31 -7.53 -8.17
C THR A 18 9.08 -6.85 -7.59
N LEU A 19 9.28 -5.73 -6.89
CA LEU A 19 8.21 -5.02 -6.20
C LEU A 19 8.10 -3.61 -6.75
N ILE A 20 6.87 -3.19 -7.06
CA ILE A 20 6.58 -1.88 -7.64
C ILE A 20 5.70 -1.07 -6.70
N ASP A 21 6.17 0.11 -6.29
CA ASP A 21 5.44 1.05 -5.43
C ASP A 21 5.03 2.29 -6.25
N VAL A 22 3.73 2.53 -6.39
CA VAL A 22 3.17 3.63 -7.16
C VAL A 22 2.58 4.65 -6.20
N GLY A 23 3.09 5.89 -6.27
CA GLY A 23 2.82 6.92 -5.27
C GLY A 23 3.76 6.79 -4.07
N ALA A 24 5.05 6.66 -4.34
CA ALA A 24 6.05 6.29 -3.34
C ALA A 24 6.57 7.48 -2.49
N ARG A 25 5.82 8.58 -2.40
CA ARG A 25 6.19 9.73 -1.54
C ARG A 25 6.44 9.26 -0.11
N GLY A 26 7.54 9.71 0.49
CA GLY A 26 7.95 9.29 1.83
C GLY A 26 8.78 8.00 1.87
N GLY A 27 8.87 7.26 0.77
CA GLY A 27 9.70 6.06 0.62
C GLY A 27 8.92 4.76 0.74
N VAL A 28 9.60 3.66 0.38
CA VAL A 28 9.04 2.30 0.40
C VAL A 28 8.63 1.89 1.82
N SER A 29 7.54 1.12 1.93
CA SER A 29 7.09 0.57 3.20
C SER A 29 8.16 -0.31 3.88
N PRO A 30 8.27 -0.29 5.24
CA PRO A 30 9.24 -1.13 5.95
C PRO A 30 9.13 -2.62 5.64
N ASN A 31 7.91 -3.12 5.38
CA ASN A 31 7.68 -4.52 5.04
C ASN A 31 8.43 -4.93 3.77
N TRP A 32 8.57 -4.03 2.79
CA TRP A 32 9.26 -4.32 1.54
C TRP A 32 10.77 -4.00 1.65
N ASP A 33 11.15 -2.90 2.31
CA ASP A 33 12.55 -2.52 2.51
C ASP A 33 13.32 -3.59 3.32
N ASP A 34 12.64 -4.24 4.27
CA ASP A 34 13.22 -5.30 5.09
C ASP A 34 13.66 -6.53 4.30
N LEU A 35 13.18 -6.74 3.06
CA LEU A 35 13.59 -7.86 2.21
C LEU A 35 15.01 -7.71 1.67
N GLY A 36 15.58 -6.50 1.71
CA GLY A 36 16.96 -6.23 1.33
C GLY A 36 17.29 -6.63 -0.11
N ASP A 37 18.48 -7.18 -0.32
CA ASP A 37 19.03 -7.51 -1.65
C ASP A 37 18.27 -8.63 -2.38
N GLU A 38 17.32 -9.30 -1.73
CA GLU A 38 16.44 -10.29 -2.34
C GLU A 38 15.24 -9.65 -3.05
N ALA A 39 15.05 -8.33 -2.90
CA ALA A 39 14.00 -7.58 -3.56
C ALA A 39 14.56 -6.42 -4.40
N ARG A 40 14.13 -6.35 -5.66
CA ARG A 40 14.29 -5.20 -6.52
C ARG A 40 13.10 -4.26 -6.34
N LEU A 41 13.37 -3.09 -5.77
CA LEU A 41 12.37 -2.05 -5.49
C LEU A 41 12.37 -0.98 -6.60
N ILE A 42 11.23 -0.85 -7.29
CA ILE A 42 11.00 0.16 -8.33
C ILE A 42 9.85 1.04 -7.89
N CYS A 43 10.10 2.34 -7.74
CA CYS A 43 9.18 3.27 -7.12
C CYS A 43 8.85 4.40 -8.08
N PHE A 44 7.56 4.71 -8.22
CA PHE A 44 7.07 5.81 -9.04
C PHE A 44 6.50 6.91 -8.16
N GLU A 45 6.95 8.14 -8.42
CA GLU A 45 6.44 9.34 -7.76
C GLU A 45 6.46 10.49 -8.77
N ALA A 46 5.40 11.30 -8.80
CA ALA A 46 5.28 12.38 -9.79
C ALA A 46 6.08 13.64 -9.41
N ASP A 47 6.37 13.81 -8.13
CA ASP A 47 7.25 14.87 -7.63
C ASP A 47 8.73 14.50 -7.81
N ALA A 48 9.38 15.18 -8.77
CA ALA A 48 10.78 14.96 -9.11
C ALA A 48 11.73 15.34 -7.96
N GLU A 49 11.42 16.38 -7.19
CA GLU A 49 12.28 16.79 -6.06
C GLU A 49 12.25 15.73 -4.96
N GLU A 50 11.09 15.11 -4.75
CA GLU A 50 10.95 14.00 -3.81
C GLU A 50 11.67 12.74 -4.31
N CYS A 51 11.61 12.43 -5.61
CA CYS A 51 12.38 11.33 -6.19
C CYS A 51 13.89 11.53 -5.99
N ASP A 52 14.40 12.73 -6.27
CA ASP A 52 15.82 13.05 -6.10
C ASP A 52 16.26 12.89 -4.63
N ARG A 53 15.42 13.38 -3.70
CA ARG A 53 15.66 13.22 -2.26
C ARG A 53 15.69 11.75 -1.85
N LEU A 54 14.73 10.96 -2.31
CA LEU A 54 14.59 9.55 -1.94
C LEU A 54 15.69 8.67 -2.56
N ASN A 55 16.09 8.94 -3.80
CA ASN A 55 17.23 8.27 -4.43
C ASN A 55 18.55 8.56 -3.68
N ALA A 56 18.75 9.80 -3.23
CA ALA A 56 19.92 10.15 -2.43
C ALA A 56 19.95 9.42 -1.07
N LEU A 57 18.78 9.20 -0.46
CA LEU A 57 18.65 8.51 0.82
C LEU A 57 18.71 6.98 0.69
N SER A 58 18.16 6.40 -0.37
CA SER A 58 18.11 4.94 -0.57
C SER A 58 19.48 4.33 -0.85
N GLN A 59 20.43 5.13 -1.32
CA GLN A 59 21.77 4.70 -1.70
C GLN A 59 21.76 3.50 -2.68
N GLY A 60 20.77 3.45 -3.57
CA GLY A 60 20.62 2.40 -4.58
C GLY A 60 19.82 1.17 -4.16
N LYS A 61 19.34 1.09 -2.91
CA LYS A 61 18.45 0.00 -2.46
C LYS A 61 17.07 0.03 -3.13
N ALA A 62 16.59 1.22 -3.47
CA ALA A 62 15.36 1.44 -4.21
C ALA A 62 15.57 2.52 -5.25
N THR A 63 14.92 2.36 -6.41
CA THR A 63 14.97 3.32 -7.51
C THR A 63 13.67 4.13 -7.56
N TYR A 64 13.76 5.44 -7.38
CA TYR A 64 12.62 6.36 -7.46
C TYR A 64 12.60 7.10 -8.80
N ILE A 65 11.48 7.02 -9.51
CA ILE A 65 11.34 7.47 -10.89
C ILE A 65 10.35 8.64 -10.92
N PRO A 66 10.76 9.82 -11.43
CA PRO A 66 9.93 11.02 -11.48
C PRO A 66 8.90 10.95 -12.63
N CYS A 67 7.94 10.03 -12.52
CA CYS A 67 6.92 9.77 -13.53
C CYS A 67 5.58 9.45 -12.86
N ALA A 68 4.51 10.09 -13.35
CA ALA A 68 3.17 9.67 -12.98
C ALA A 68 2.81 8.40 -13.77
N LEU A 69 2.35 7.35 -13.09
CA LEU A 69 1.72 6.25 -13.81
C LEU A 69 0.26 6.60 -14.09
N ALA A 70 -0.24 6.15 -15.24
CA ALA A 70 -1.62 6.35 -15.67
C ALA A 70 -2.04 5.25 -16.64
N GLY A 71 -3.32 5.19 -16.99
CA GLY A 71 -3.86 4.28 -18.00
C GLY A 71 -3.44 4.63 -19.44
N HIS A 72 -2.62 5.67 -19.63
CA HIS A 72 -2.17 6.16 -20.94
C HIS A 72 -0.83 6.95 -20.86
N ASP A 73 -0.20 7.13 -22.03
CA ASP A 73 1.12 7.77 -22.16
C ASP A 73 1.05 9.21 -22.73
N GLN A 74 0.09 10.02 -22.26
CA GLN A 74 -0.19 11.34 -22.88
C GLN A 74 0.21 12.53 -21.98
N GLY A 75 0.82 12.25 -20.83
CA GLY A 75 0.99 13.20 -19.76
C GLY A 75 -0.29 13.43 -18.97
N VAL A 76 -0.15 13.86 -17.73
CA VAL A 76 -1.25 14.19 -16.82
C VAL A 76 -1.07 15.59 -16.26
N GLU A 77 -2.20 16.23 -15.96
CA GLU A 77 -2.23 17.41 -15.10
C GLU A 77 -2.50 16.95 -13.67
N ILE A 78 -1.67 17.39 -12.73
CA ILE A 78 -1.77 17.07 -11.30
C ILE A 78 -2.24 18.32 -10.58
N HIS A 79 -3.34 18.20 -9.84
CA HIS A 79 -3.83 19.20 -8.90
C HIS A 79 -2.97 19.17 -7.64
N LEU A 80 -2.28 20.29 -7.38
CA LEU A 80 -1.47 20.46 -6.19
C LEU A 80 -2.34 20.95 -5.04
N THR A 81 -2.15 20.39 -3.85
CA THR A 81 -2.89 20.75 -2.64
C THR A 81 -1.97 21.29 -1.55
N ALA A 82 -2.54 21.97 -0.56
CA ALA A 82 -1.78 22.52 0.57
C ALA A 82 -1.01 21.44 1.36
N ASN A 83 -1.54 20.21 1.41
CA ASN A 83 -0.85 19.00 1.82
C ASN A 83 -0.24 18.31 0.58
N PRO A 84 1.09 18.19 0.45
CA PRO A 84 1.72 17.52 -0.70
C PRO A 84 1.35 16.04 -0.85
N ASN A 85 0.90 15.37 0.22
CA ASN A 85 0.44 13.98 0.18
C ASN A 85 -0.95 13.80 -0.44
N SER A 86 -1.65 14.89 -0.77
CA SER A 86 -3.02 14.85 -1.31
C SER A 86 -3.08 15.42 -2.74
N CYS A 87 -1.95 15.39 -3.45
CA CYS A 87 -1.92 15.77 -4.86
C CYS A 87 -2.46 14.63 -5.71
N SER A 88 -3.31 14.94 -6.68
CA SER A 88 -3.97 13.94 -7.53
C SER A 88 -4.13 14.47 -8.96
N ILE A 89 -4.29 13.56 -9.92
CA ILE A 89 -4.75 13.94 -11.27
C ILE A 89 -6.24 14.31 -11.30
N LEU A 90 -6.96 14.06 -10.21
CA LEU A 90 -8.35 14.41 -10.03
C LEU A 90 -8.49 15.71 -9.22
N SER A 91 -9.54 16.47 -9.49
CA SER A 91 -9.85 17.71 -8.77
C SER A 91 -10.23 17.41 -7.31
N PRO A 92 -9.59 18.02 -6.29
CA PRO A 92 -9.97 17.84 -4.90
C PRO A 92 -11.42 18.27 -4.64
N ASN A 93 -12.18 17.47 -3.89
CA ASN A 93 -13.58 17.75 -3.61
C ASN A 93 -13.73 19.00 -2.73
N ARG A 94 -14.31 20.06 -3.32
CA ARG A 94 -14.51 21.34 -2.65
C ARG A 94 -15.30 21.27 -1.36
N ALA A 95 -16.37 20.49 -1.35
CA ALA A 95 -17.22 20.38 -0.17
C ALA A 95 -16.44 19.81 1.02
N LEU A 96 -15.50 18.90 0.80
CA LEU A 96 -14.71 18.30 1.87
C LEU A 96 -13.74 19.31 2.49
N TYR A 97 -12.86 19.94 1.68
CA TYR A 97 -11.86 20.85 2.25
C TYR A 97 -12.47 22.16 2.77
N GLU A 98 -13.69 22.52 2.37
CA GLU A 98 -14.42 23.67 2.93
C GLU A 98 -15.16 23.32 4.22
N ASN A 99 -15.72 22.12 4.38
CA ASN A 99 -16.64 21.83 5.48
C ASN A 99 -16.12 20.84 6.52
N LEU A 100 -15.08 20.06 6.22
CA LEU A 100 -14.57 19.03 7.13
C LEU A 100 -13.15 19.36 7.61
N PRO A 101 -12.87 19.28 8.93
CA PRO A 101 -11.54 19.56 9.48
C PRO A 101 -10.44 18.67 8.89
N ALA A 102 -10.72 17.37 8.71
CA ALA A 102 -9.74 16.39 8.22
C ALA A 102 -9.18 16.72 6.82
N PHE A 103 -9.98 17.40 5.98
CA PHE A 103 -9.64 17.62 4.57
C PHE A 103 -9.15 19.03 4.26
N LYS A 104 -8.88 19.87 5.26
CA LYS A 104 -8.39 21.24 5.04
C LYS A 104 -7.10 21.29 4.21
N GLY A 105 -6.24 20.29 4.35
CA GLY A 105 -5.02 20.12 3.58
C GLY A 105 -5.24 19.89 2.09
N MET A 106 -6.42 19.43 1.66
CA MET A 106 -6.74 19.18 0.25
C MET A 106 -7.10 20.46 -0.53
N ARG A 107 -7.05 21.64 0.10
CA ARG A 107 -7.31 22.90 -0.60
C ARG A 107 -6.31 23.06 -1.76
N PRO A 108 -6.76 23.28 -3.01
CA PRO A 108 -5.88 23.39 -4.16
C PRO A 108 -5.00 24.65 -4.07
N ILE A 109 -3.74 24.52 -4.45
CA ILE A 109 -2.74 25.60 -4.48
C ILE A 109 -2.14 25.83 -5.88
N GLY A 110 -2.47 24.96 -6.84
CA GLY A 110 -2.01 25.09 -8.23
C GLY A 110 -2.22 23.80 -9.02
N THR A 111 -1.67 23.77 -10.23
CA THR A 111 -1.57 22.57 -11.05
C THR A 111 -0.16 22.41 -11.59
N MET A 112 0.21 21.17 -11.93
CA MET A 112 1.50 20.84 -12.51
C MET A 112 1.34 19.76 -13.57
N ARG A 113 1.91 19.98 -14.76
CA ARG A 113 1.93 18.95 -15.81
C ARG A 113 3.13 18.03 -15.63
N ARG A 114 2.91 16.72 -15.76
CA ARG A 114 3.95 15.69 -15.72
C ARG A 114 3.82 14.72 -16.89
N PRO A 115 4.94 14.16 -17.37
CA PRO A 115 4.89 12.97 -18.22
C PRO A 115 4.12 11.85 -17.51
N SER A 116 3.39 11.06 -18.30
CA SER A 116 2.72 9.87 -17.81
C SER A 116 3.14 8.64 -18.61
N MET A 117 3.07 7.49 -17.98
CA MET A 117 3.36 6.21 -18.62
C MET A 117 2.48 5.10 -18.03
N THR A 118 2.06 4.16 -18.87
CA THR A 118 1.49 2.89 -18.42
C THR A 118 2.56 2.00 -17.78
N LEU A 119 2.20 1.22 -16.75
CA LEU A 119 3.16 0.31 -16.14
C LEU A 119 3.61 -0.78 -17.11
N ASP A 120 2.70 -1.28 -17.94
CA ASP A 120 3.01 -2.27 -18.98
C ASP A 120 4.11 -1.76 -19.93
N ARG A 121 4.02 -0.50 -20.38
CA ARG A 121 5.05 0.10 -21.23
C ARG A 121 6.37 0.22 -20.51
N TYR A 122 6.38 0.71 -19.27
CA TYR A 122 7.61 0.83 -18.51
C TYR A 122 8.30 -0.54 -18.37
N CYS A 123 7.55 -1.57 -18.01
CA CYS A 123 8.07 -2.92 -17.86
C CYS A 123 8.64 -3.48 -19.17
N ALA A 124 8.00 -3.19 -20.32
CA ALA A 124 8.49 -3.59 -21.63
C ALA A 124 9.77 -2.83 -22.05
N ASP A 125 9.76 -1.49 -21.93
CA ASP A 125 10.87 -0.62 -22.33
C ASP A 125 12.15 -0.90 -21.51
N HIS A 126 11.99 -1.34 -20.26
CA HIS A 126 13.10 -1.62 -19.33
C HIS A 126 13.38 -3.11 -19.09
N ALA A 127 12.70 -4.00 -19.82
CA ALA A 127 12.83 -5.46 -19.68
C ALA A 127 12.75 -5.93 -18.21
N ILE A 128 11.76 -5.42 -17.46
CA ILE A 128 11.60 -5.72 -16.03
C ILE A 128 11.28 -7.19 -15.78
N GLY A 129 10.50 -7.81 -16.68
CA GLY A 129 10.00 -9.17 -16.52
C GLY A 129 8.78 -9.23 -15.60
N ASP A 130 8.66 -10.33 -14.84
CA ASP A 130 7.55 -10.55 -13.92
C ASP A 130 7.63 -9.61 -12.71
N VAL A 131 6.49 -9.00 -12.38
CA VAL A 131 6.29 -8.22 -11.15
C VAL A 131 5.57 -9.10 -10.14
N ASP A 132 6.12 -9.19 -8.93
CA ASP A 132 5.63 -10.08 -7.87
C ASP A 132 4.61 -9.39 -6.96
N ALA A 133 4.83 -8.10 -6.65
CA ALA A 133 3.89 -7.29 -5.88
C ALA A 133 3.75 -5.86 -6.43
N LEU A 134 2.55 -5.30 -6.26
CA LEU A 134 2.23 -3.93 -6.66
C LEU A 134 1.59 -3.19 -5.48
N LYS A 135 2.09 -1.99 -5.18
CA LYS A 135 1.47 -1.07 -4.23
C LYS A 135 0.94 0.14 -4.99
N LEU A 136 -0.29 0.58 -4.71
CA LEU A 136 -0.87 1.79 -5.28
C LEU A 136 -1.46 2.68 -4.19
N ASP A 137 -0.95 3.90 -4.10
CA ASP A 137 -1.48 5.01 -3.29
C ASP A 137 -1.28 6.29 -4.10
N THR A 138 -2.21 6.54 -5.00
CA THR A 138 -2.12 7.58 -6.03
C THR A 138 -3.24 8.60 -5.90
N GLN A 139 -3.82 8.69 -4.70
CA GLN A 139 -4.80 9.68 -4.32
C GLN A 139 -5.99 9.70 -5.29
N GLY A 140 -6.57 8.52 -5.56
CA GLY A 140 -7.79 8.35 -6.32
C GLY A 140 -7.66 7.99 -7.78
N SER A 141 -6.44 7.81 -8.27
CA SER A 141 -6.17 7.40 -9.65
C SER A 141 -5.81 5.92 -9.81
N GLU A 142 -5.98 5.12 -8.77
CA GLU A 142 -5.53 3.73 -8.69
C GLU A 142 -6.17 2.89 -9.79
N LEU A 143 -7.48 3.07 -10.04
CA LEU A 143 -8.17 2.35 -11.12
C LEU A 143 -7.68 2.77 -12.50
N ASP A 144 -7.28 4.03 -12.70
CA ASP A 144 -6.71 4.48 -13.96
C ASP A 144 -5.32 3.85 -14.19
N VAL A 145 -4.47 3.87 -13.17
CA VAL A 145 -3.16 3.19 -13.18
C VAL A 145 -3.34 1.70 -13.49
N LEU A 146 -4.25 1.01 -12.80
CA LEU A 146 -4.52 -0.42 -13.00
C LEU A 146 -4.94 -0.76 -14.43
N LYS A 147 -5.64 0.13 -15.14
CA LYS A 147 -5.97 -0.08 -16.58
C LYS A 147 -4.73 -0.08 -17.47
N GLY A 148 -3.64 0.54 -17.04
CA GLY A 148 -2.33 0.52 -17.70
C GLY A 148 -1.42 -0.64 -17.26
N CYS A 149 -1.96 -1.63 -16.53
CA CYS A 149 -1.22 -2.77 -15.97
C CYS A 149 -1.73 -4.13 -16.49
N ALA A 150 -2.38 -4.18 -17.65
CA ALA A 150 -3.07 -5.38 -18.13
C ALA A 150 -2.15 -6.61 -18.29
N GLU A 151 -0.91 -6.38 -18.75
CA GLU A 151 0.09 -7.44 -18.87
C GLU A 151 0.78 -7.72 -17.52
N VAL A 152 1.17 -6.68 -16.79
CA VAL A 152 1.84 -6.79 -15.49
C VAL A 152 0.98 -7.54 -14.46
N LEU A 153 -0.33 -7.31 -14.44
CA LEU A 153 -1.26 -8.00 -13.55
C LEU A 153 -1.29 -9.53 -13.77
N LYS A 154 -0.71 -10.07 -14.84
CA LYS A 154 -0.63 -11.53 -15.09
C LYS A 154 0.42 -12.25 -14.24
N SER A 155 1.43 -11.56 -13.73
CA SER A 155 2.43 -12.14 -12.82
C SER A 155 2.17 -11.79 -11.35
N VAL A 156 1.55 -10.64 -11.07
CA VAL A 156 1.40 -10.10 -9.72
C VAL A 156 0.68 -11.07 -8.78
N SER A 157 1.30 -11.30 -7.63
CA SER A 157 0.84 -12.21 -6.58
C SER A 157 0.11 -11.48 -5.45
N LEU A 158 0.54 -10.25 -5.15
CA LEU A 158 0.00 -9.40 -4.09
C LEU A 158 -0.20 -7.97 -4.60
N ILE A 159 -1.35 -7.37 -4.30
CA ILE A 159 -1.62 -5.95 -4.52
C ILE A 159 -2.01 -5.31 -3.20
N ASP A 160 -1.26 -4.30 -2.77
CA ASP A 160 -1.64 -3.39 -1.68
C ASP A 160 -2.16 -2.09 -2.32
N ILE A 161 -3.41 -1.70 -2.06
CA ILE A 161 -4.05 -0.59 -2.78
C ILE A 161 -4.92 0.25 -1.85
N GLU A 162 -4.72 1.58 -1.85
CA GLU A 162 -5.66 2.53 -1.23
C GLU A 162 -6.99 2.50 -2.00
N VAL A 163 -8.10 2.48 -1.27
CA VAL A 163 -9.46 2.46 -1.83
C VAL A 163 -10.39 3.40 -1.07
N GLU A 164 -11.27 4.07 -1.80
CA GLU A 164 -12.16 5.07 -1.25
C GLU A 164 -13.61 4.61 -1.18
N PHE A 165 -14.26 4.93 -0.08
CA PHE A 165 -15.68 4.67 0.16
C PHE A 165 -16.54 5.90 -0.11
N ASN A 166 -15.91 7.09 -0.16
CA ASN A 166 -16.53 8.36 -0.54
C ASN A 166 -15.50 9.21 -1.29
N GLU A 167 -15.98 9.98 -2.29
CA GLU A 167 -15.14 10.78 -3.16
C GLU A 167 -14.33 11.84 -2.39
N LEU A 168 -13.01 11.61 -2.29
CA LEU A 168 -12.04 12.61 -1.86
C LEU A 168 -11.77 13.61 -3.00
N TYR A 169 -11.80 13.13 -4.23
CA TYR A 169 -11.65 13.89 -5.45
C TYR A 169 -12.89 13.73 -6.34
N GLU A 170 -13.22 14.75 -7.13
CA GLU A 170 -14.45 14.78 -7.95
C GLU A 170 -14.45 13.68 -9.01
N GLY A 171 -15.48 12.83 -9.01
CA GLY A 171 -15.64 11.75 -9.99
C GLY A 171 -14.64 10.59 -9.83
N GLN A 172 -14.02 10.50 -8.66
CA GLN A 172 -13.09 9.44 -8.29
C GLN A 172 -13.78 8.06 -8.25
N PRO A 173 -13.18 7.00 -8.81
CA PRO A 173 -13.65 5.63 -8.63
C PRO A 173 -13.65 5.23 -7.16
N LEU A 174 -14.68 4.51 -6.71
CA LEU A 174 -14.76 4.02 -5.33
C LEU A 174 -14.33 2.56 -5.23
N PHE A 175 -14.22 2.06 -4.00
CA PHE A 175 -13.86 0.67 -3.67
C PHE A 175 -14.61 -0.36 -4.53
N GLY A 176 -15.91 -0.16 -4.77
CA GLY A 176 -16.70 -1.08 -5.58
C GLY A 176 -16.24 -1.18 -7.04
N ASP A 177 -15.68 -0.11 -7.61
CA ASP A 177 -15.14 -0.10 -8.97
C ASP A 177 -13.78 -0.77 -9.02
N VAL A 178 -12.90 -0.48 -8.06
CA VAL A 178 -11.58 -1.10 -7.92
C VAL A 178 -11.71 -2.60 -7.66
N ASP A 179 -12.54 -3.00 -6.70
CA ASP A 179 -12.78 -4.41 -6.35
C ASP A 179 -13.30 -5.21 -7.55
N ARG A 180 -14.29 -4.66 -8.26
CA ARG A 180 -14.83 -5.27 -9.47
C ARG A 180 -13.75 -5.44 -10.54
N PHE A 181 -12.91 -4.43 -10.75
CA PHE A 181 -11.81 -4.52 -11.71
C PHE A 181 -10.83 -5.63 -11.32
N LEU A 182 -10.34 -5.64 -10.08
CA LEU A 182 -9.34 -6.63 -9.64
C LEU A 182 -9.90 -8.06 -9.64
N ARG A 183 -11.16 -8.27 -9.27
CA ARG A 183 -11.81 -9.59 -9.37
C ARG A 183 -11.89 -10.12 -10.80
N ASN A 184 -12.12 -9.24 -11.78
CA ASN A 184 -12.11 -9.59 -13.20
C ASN A 184 -10.71 -9.99 -13.69
N HIS A 185 -9.65 -9.58 -12.98
CA HIS A 185 -8.26 -9.93 -13.26
C HIS A 185 -7.74 -11.09 -12.37
N GLY A 186 -8.65 -11.88 -11.79
CA GLY A 186 -8.29 -13.09 -11.06
C GLY A 186 -7.80 -12.86 -9.63
N PHE A 187 -8.02 -11.67 -9.07
CA PHE A 187 -7.73 -11.39 -7.67
C PHE A 187 -8.94 -11.62 -6.76
N VAL A 188 -8.67 -11.74 -5.46
CA VAL A 188 -9.65 -11.76 -4.38
C VAL A 188 -9.19 -10.85 -3.26
N LEU A 189 -10.13 -10.12 -2.65
CA LEU A 189 -9.86 -9.32 -1.45
C LEU A 189 -9.48 -10.25 -0.31
N TRP A 190 -8.29 -10.05 0.26
CA TRP A 190 -7.77 -10.81 1.40
C TRP A 190 -7.95 -10.04 2.72
N ARG A 191 -7.58 -8.76 2.73
CA ARG A 191 -7.70 -7.88 3.90
C ARG A 191 -8.15 -6.49 3.50
N LEU A 192 -8.79 -5.82 4.45
CA LEU A 192 -9.13 -4.41 4.37
C LEU A 192 -8.76 -3.78 5.71
N ASN A 193 -7.78 -2.88 5.70
CA ASN A 193 -7.13 -2.31 6.88
C ASN A 193 -7.17 -0.78 6.82
N HIS A 194 -6.65 -0.14 7.88
CA HIS A 194 -6.48 1.33 7.97
C HIS A 194 -7.73 2.14 7.60
N LEU A 195 -8.91 1.64 7.98
CA LEU A 195 -10.18 2.31 7.72
C LEU A 195 -10.21 3.69 8.40
N ALA A 196 -10.35 4.73 7.60
CA ALA A 196 -10.32 6.10 8.05
C ALA A 196 -11.73 6.70 8.13
N PHE A 197 -12.15 7.01 9.36
CA PHE A 197 -13.43 7.65 9.64
C PHE A 197 -13.21 9.14 9.90
N CYS A 198 -13.97 10.00 9.23
CA CYS A 198 -13.86 11.45 9.35
C CYS A 198 -15.17 12.05 9.86
N SER A 199 -15.11 12.73 11.01
CA SER A 199 -16.25 13.45 11.59
C SER A 199 -16.32 14.91 11.11
N ASN A 200 -17.46 15.54 11.32
CA ASN A 200 -17.63 16.99 11.11
C ASN A 200 -17.03 17.85 12.23
N GLY A 201 -16.50 17.24 13.30
CA GLY A 201 -15.91 17.93 14.44
C GLY A 201 -16.87 18.74 15.32
N LEU A 202 -18.20 18.60 15.15
CA LEU A 202 -19.18 19.35 15.97
C LEU A 202 -19.28 18.84 17.41
N LEU A 203 -18.83 17.60 17.66
CA LEU A 203 -18.75 17.00 18.98
C LEU A 203 -17.36 16.39 19.17
N GLU A 204 -16.61 16.93 20.13
CA GLU A 204 -15.30 16.44 20.51
C GLU A 204 -15.41 15.06 21.18
N ASP A 205 -14.38 14.23 21.02
CA ASP A 205 -14.23 12.90 21.64
C ASP A 205 -15.42 11.95 21.44
N SER A 206 -16.16 12.14 20.36
CA SER A 206 -17.28 11.27 20.00
C SER A 206 -16.77 10.02 19.28
N ALA A 207 -17.09 8.84 19.82
CA ALA A 207 -16.67 7.55 19.29
C ALA A 207 -17.87 6.60 19.10
N ALA A 208 -17.80 5.78 18.05
CA ALA A 208 -18.65 4.61 17.88
C ALA A 208 -17.75 3.42 17.55
N PRO A 209 -17.98 2.24 18.17
CA PRO A 209 -17.11 1.11 17.96
C PRO A 209 -17.34 0.47 16.58
N VAL A 210 -16.26 -0.06 16.00
CA VAL A 210 -16.33 -1.08 14.96
C VAL A 210 -16.28 -2.45 15.64
N LEU A 211 -17.20 -3.33 15.27
CA LEU A 211 -17.25 -4.70 15.79
C LEU A 211 -16.58 -5.64 14.80
N LEU A 212 -15.52 -6.31 15.24
CA LEU A 212 -14.80 -7.33 14.49
C LEU A 212 -15.16 -8.70 15.03
N HIS A 213 -15.69 -9.59 14.18
CA HIS A 213 -16.01 -10.96 14.56
C HIS A 213 -14.94 -11.91 14.05
N SER A 214 -14.41 -12.75 14.94
CA SER A 214 -13.58 -13.90 14.57
C SER A 214 -14.41 -15.16 14.70
N VAL A 215 -14.63 -15.86 13.58
CA VAL A 215 -15.37 -17.12 13.54
C VAL A 215 -14.63 -18.21 14.32
N ASP A 216 -13.29 -18.27 14.22
CA ASP A 216 -12.46 -19.32 14.82
C ASP A 216 -12.31 -19.23 16.36
N GLY A 217 -12.98 -18.27 16.99
CA GLY A 217 -13.14 -18.20 18.44
C GLY A 217 -14.54 -17.78 18.89
N ASP A 218 -15.47 -17.67 17.94
CA ASP A 218 -16.80 -17.07 18.10
C ASP A 218 -16.81 -15.83 19.02
N ALA A 219 -15.90 -14.90 18.73
CA ALA A 219 -15.64 -13.75 19.59
C ALA A 219 -15.78 -12.44 18.82
N TYR A 220 -16.42 -11.47 19.45
CA TYR A 220 -16.46 -10.09 18.99
C TYR A 220 -15.40 -9.27 19.71
N GLN A 221 -14.58 -8.56 18.95
CA GLN A 221 -13.72 -7.49 19.44
C GLN A 221 -14.38 -6.15 19.10
N SER A 222 -14.55 -5.32 20.12
CA SER A 222 -15.00 -3.94 19.95
C SER A 222 -13.77 -3.05 19.86
N VAL A 223 -13.59 -2.38 18.72
CA VAL A 223 -12.51 -1.43 18.50
C VAL A 223 -13.10 -0.03 18.60
N PRO A 224 -12.76 0.77 19.63
CA PRO A 224 -13.18 2.16 19.70
C PRO A 224 -12.67 2.92 18.47
N GLN A 225 -13.57 3.59 17.77
CA GLN A 225 -13.23 4.36 16.58
C GLN A 225 -13.84 5.76 16.68
N ALA A 226 -13.11 6.77 16.21
CA ALA A 226 -13.65 8.11 16.08
C ALA A 226 -14.93 8.07 15.22
N ASN A 227 -15.96 8.83 15.62
CA ASN A 227 -17.17 8.94 14.84
C ASN A 227 -16.92 9.52 13.44
N GLY A 228 -17.91 9.40 12.58
CA GLY A 228 -17.89 10.01 11.25
C GLY A 228 -18.14 9.01 10.14
N GLN A 229 -17.93 9.49 8.92
CA GLN A 229 -18.11 8.71 7.71
C GLN A 229 -16.79 8.03 7.34
N LEU A 230 -16.85 6.78 6.87
CA LEU A 230 -15.71 6.08 6.31
C LEU A 230 -15.33 6.69 4.95
N PHE A 231 -14.09 7.13 4.78
CA PHE A 231 -13.64 7.73 3.52
C PHE A 231 -12.67 6.86 2.74
N TRP A 232 -11.66 6.28 3.37
CA TRP A 232 -10.69 5.43 2.69
C TRP A 232 -10.22 4.28 3.58
N GLY A 233 -9.47 3.35 2.98
CA GLY A 233 -8.71 2.32 3.67
C GLY A 233 -7.80 1.59 2.70
N ASP A 234 -7.03 0.65 3.23
CA ASP A 234 -6.05 -0.11 2.45
C ASP A 234 -6.57 -1.53 2.21
N ALA A 235 -6.79 -1.86 0.95
CA ALA A 235 -7.20 -3.19 0.53
C ALA A 235 -5.97 -4.01 0.09
N GLN A 236 -5.95 -5.28 0.51
CA GLN A 236 -4.95 -6.24 0.08
C GLN A 236 -5.61 -7.30 -0.76
N TYR A 237 -5.12 -7.47 -1.98
CA TYR A 237 -5.61 -8.45 -2.94
C TYR A 237 -4.54 -9.50 -3.21
N VAL A 238 -4.97 -10.76 -3.24
CA VAL A 238 -4.12 -11.89 -3.62
C VAL A 238 -4.74 -12.64 -4.79
N ARG A 239 -3.96 -13.45 -5.48
CA ARG A 239 -4.48 -14.31 -6.54
C ARG A 239 -5.56 -15.27 -6.02
N ARG A 240 -6.62 -15.44 -6.81
CA ARG A 240 -7.73 -16.36 -6.50
C ARG A 240 -7.23 -17.79 -6.28
N GLU A 241 -6.22 -18.24 -7.04
CA GLU A 241 -5.66 -19.57 -6.88
C GLU A 241 -4.90 -19.78 -5.55
N PHE A 242 -4.53 -18.71 -4.82
CA PHE A 242 -3.78 -18.83 -3.57
C PHE A 242 -4.68 -19.16 -2.38
N VAL A 243 -5.90 -18.64 -2.33
CA VAL A 243 -6.75 -18.72 -1.14
C VAL A 243 -7.33 -20.13 -0.88
N PRO A 244 -7.60 -20.50 0.39
CA PRO A 244 -8.14 -21.82 0.74
C PRO A 244 -9.48 -22.17 0.07
N THR A 245 -10.24 -21.17 -0.40
CA THR A 245 -11.50 -21.37 -1.13
C THR A 245 -11.30 -21.92 -2.55
N GLN A 246 -10.06 -22.10 -3.00
CA GLN A 246 -9.66 -22.83 -4.21
C GLN A 246 -8.73 -24.00 -3.86
N PRO A 247 -9.24 -25.07 -3.22
CA PRO A 247 -8.40 -26.09 -2.60
C PRO A 247 -7.59 -26.94 -3.60
N ASP A 248 -8.12 -27.11 -4.82
CA ASP A 248 -7.54 -27.95 -5.88
C ASP A 248 -6.54 -27.19 -6.77
N ALA A 249 -6.37 -25.88 -6.55
CA ALA A 249 -5.41 -25.09 -7.28
C ALA A 249 -3.97 -25.61 -7.03
N LYS A 250 -3.20 -25.71 -8.11
CA LYS A 250 -1.77 -26.05 -8.06
C LYS A 250 -0.96 -24.82 -8.41
N LEU A 251 0.09 -24.58 -7.64
CA LEU A 251 0.98 -23.45 -7.86
C LEU A 251 2.34 -23.95 -8.35
N ASP A 252 2.95 -23.15 -9.22
CA ASP A 252 4.38 -23.27 -9.44
C ASP A 252 5.15 -23.04 -8.13
N ARG A 253 6.28 -23.73 -7.95
CA ARG A 253 7.07 -23.67 -6.72
C ARG A 253 7.59 -22.26 -6.45
N GLU A 254 8.18 -21.60 -7.44
CA GLU A 254 8.75 -20.26 -7.28
C GLU A 254 7.64 -19.25 -7.00
N LYS A 255 6.53 -19.32 -7.75
CA LYS A 255 5.36 -18.44 -7.53
C LYS A 255 4.79 -18.58 -6.13
N ALA A 256 4.64 -19.82 -5.64
CA ALA A 256 4.17 -20.08 -4.29
C ALA A 256 5.14 -19.56 -3.22
N LEU A 257 6.44 -19.75 -3.41
CA LEU A 257 7.46 -19.28 -2.48
C LEU A 257 7.48 -17.75 -2.39
N LYS A 258 7.51 -17.07 -3.53
CA LYS A 258 7.46 -15.60 -3.61
C LYS A 258 6.17 -15.05 -2.98
N GLY A 259 5.02 -15.63 -3.30
CA GLY A 259 3.75 -15.28 -2.69
C GLY A 259 3.75 -15.50 -1.16
N ALA A 260 4.30 -16.62 -0.69
CA ALA A 260 4.40 -16.95 0.73
C ALA A 260 5.30 -15.96 1.50
N ILE A 261 6.41 -15.51 0.90
CA ILE A 261 7.27 -14.47 1.46
C ILE A 261 6.49 -13.16 1.58
N LEU A 262 5.81 -12.73 0.51
CA LEU A 262 5.09 -11.46 0.47
C LEU A 262 3.97 -11.38 1.51
N VAL A 263 3.13 -12.41 1.60
CA VAL A 263 2.02 -12.40 2.56
C VAL A 263 2.51 -12.71 3.99
N GLY A 264 3.56 -13.52 4.14
CA GLY A 264 4.18 -13.84 5.42
C GLY A 264 4.88 -12.63 6.06
N GLN A 265 5.49 -11.77 5.23
CA GLN A 265 6.08 -10.50 5.68
C GLN A 265 5.05 -9.55 6.31
N GLN A 266 3.76 -9.75 6.00
CA GLN A 266 2.63 -9.04 6.59
C GLN A 266 1.92 -9.84 7.71
N GLY A 267 2.46 -11.01 8.08
CA GLY A 267 1.93 -11.86 9.15
C GLY A 267 0.81 -12.82 8.73
N HIS A 268 0.46 -12.93 7.44
CA HIS A 268 -0.56 -13.86 6.94
C HIS A 268 0.00 -15.28 6.76
N TRP A 269 0.47 -15.86 7.86
CA TRP A 269 1.18 -17.15 7.86
C TRP A 269 0.32 -18.33 7.43
N ASP A 270 -0.98 -18.29 7.71
CA ASP A 270 -1.96 -19.28 7.25
C ASP A 270 -2.02 -19.33 5.72
N LEU A 271 -2.06 -18.16 5.08
CA LEU A 271 -2.03 -18.06 3.62
C LEU A 271 -0.67 -18.46 3.04
N ALA A 272 0.44 -18.08 3.70
CA ALA A 272 1.78 -18.49 3.27
C ALA A 272 1.94 -20.02 3.27
N LEU A 273 1.46 -20.69 4.32
CA LEU A 273 1.43 -22.16 4.40
C LEU A 273 0.53 -22.75 3.31
N GLU A 274 -0.65 -22.19 3.07
CA GLU A 274 -1.54 -22.66 2.01
C GLU A 274 -0.89 -22.58 0.62
N MET A 275 -0.13 -21.51 0.33
CA MET A 275 0.60 -21.40 -0.93
C MET A 275 1.67 -22.49 -1.07
N LEU A 276 2.48 -22.73 -0.04
CA LEU A 276 3.50 -23.80 -0.04
C LEU A 276 2.87 -25.20 -0.12
N ARG A 277 1.71 -25.41 0.50
CA ARG A 277 0.95 -26.66 0.37
C ARG A 277 0.55 -26.90 -1.09
N LYS A 278 0.06 -25.86 -1.78
CA LYS A 278 -0.38 -25.93 -3.17
C LYS A 278 0.74 -26.07 -4.20
N SER A 279 1.98 -25.73 -3.85
CA SER A 279 3.14 -26.05 -4.69
C SER A 279 3.60 -27.50 -4.55
N GLY A 280 3.18 -28.19 -3.49
CA GLY A 280 3.66 -29.53 -3.16
C GLY A 280 5.06 -29.56 -2.53
N ASP A 281 5.62 -28.41 -2.16
CA ASP A 281 6.90 -28.34 -1.45
C ASP A 281 6.71 -28.64 0.04
N ALA A 282 6.64 -29.95 0.35
CA ALA A 282 6.40 -30.44 1.71
C ALA A 282 7.52 -30.04 2.68
N GLU A 283 8.75 -29.89 2.21
CA GLU A 283 9.90 -29.52 3.03
C GLU A 283 9.81 -28.07 3.49
N LEU A 284 9.61 -27.13 2.56
CA LEU A 284 9.43 -25.71 2.91
C LEU A 284 8.17 -25.48 3.73
N HIS A 285 7.08 -26.18 3.40
CA HIS A 285 5.86 -26.12 4.19
C HIS A 285 6.11 -26.54 5.64
N SER A 286 6.74 -27.70 5.86
CA SER A 286 7.06 -28.18 7.22
C SER A 286 8.05 -27.28 7.96
N LEU A 287 9.05 -26.75 7.26
CA LEU A 287 9.99 -25.77 7.81
C LEU A 287 9.26 -24.53 8.31
N LEU A 288 8.45 -23.90 7.44
CA LEU A 288 7.70 -22.69 7.79
C LEU A 288 6.75 -22.96 8.97
N ALA A 289 6.00 -24.08 8.92
CA ALA A 289 5.06 -24.47 9.98
C ALA A 289 5.74 -24.67 11.34
N ALA A 290 6.99 -25.13 11.38
CA ALA A 290 7.76 -25.27 12.61
C ALA A 290 8.25 -23.93 13.17
N MET A 291 8.41 -22.92 12.31
CA MET A 291 8.92 -21.58 12.68
C MET A 291 7.82 -20.61 13.08
N VAL A 292 6.64 -20.72 12.47
CA VAL A 292 5.49 -19.87 12.77
C VAL A 292 4.67 -20.52 13.88
N LYS A 293 4.46 -19.78 14.97
CA LYS A 293 3.54 -20.22 16.03
C LYS A 293 2.14 -19.68 15.73
N PRO A 294 1.07 -20.44 16.02
CA PRO A 294 -0.26 -19.86 16.13
C PRO A 294 -0.17 -18.64 17.05
N LEU A 295 -0.82 -17.54 16.68
CA LEU A 295 -0.96 -16.39 17.58
C LEU A 295 -1.60 -16.90 18.88
N GLY A 296 -0.78 -17.10 19.91
CA GLY A 296 -1.27 -17.27 21.26
C GLY A 296 -2.05 -16.01 21.64
N ALA A 297 -3.09 -16.15 22.47
CA ALA A 297 -4.04 -15.10 22.85
C ALA A 297 -3.45 -13.85 23.55
N ALA A 298 -2.14 -13.63 23.47
CA ALA A 298 -1.41 -12.54 24.12
C ALA A 298 -0.30 -11.95 23.20
N ALA A 299 -0.54 -11.85 21.89
CA ALA A 299 0.27 -10.93 21.09
C ALA A 299 -0.17 -9.50 21.43
N THR A 300 0.74 -8.68 21.95
CA THR A 300 0.54 -7.24 22.09
C THR A 300 0.07 -6.70 20.73
N PRO A 301 -1.03 -5.94 20.64
CA PRO A 301 -1.56 -5.55 19.35
C PRO A 301 -0.51 -4.72 18.58
N TYR A 302 -0.19 -5.16 17.35
CA TYR A 302 0.46 -4.38 16.29
C TYR A 302 0.01 -2.88 16.23
N PRO A 303 -1.25 -2.52 16.57
CA PRO A 303 -1.68 -1.14 16.81
C PRO A 303 -0.77 -0.27 17.69
N GLN A 304 -0.10 -0.82 18.71
CA GLN A 304 0.72 -0.03 19.63
C GLN A 304 2.03 0.42 18.96
N GLN A 305 2.65 -0.45 18.17
CA GLN A 305 3.85 -0.15 17.39
C GLN A 305 3.56 0.83 16.24
N LEU A 306 2.39 0.70 15.60
CA LEU A 306 1.97 1.60 14.52
C LEU A 306 1.53 2.97 15.05
N ALA A 307 0.86 3.03 16.21
CA ALA A 307 0.55 4.28 16.89
C ALA A 307 1.82 4.99 17.38
N GLU A 308 2.82 4.25 17.87
CA GLU A 308 4.13 4.80 18.23
C GLU A 308 4.90 5.32 17.01
N ALA A 309 4.87 4.58 15.88
CA ALA A 309 5.48 5.02 14.63
C ALA A 309 4.78 6.26 14.05
N HIS A 310 3.45 6.30 14.01
CA HIS A 310 2.68 7.48 13.58
C HIS A 310 2.89 8.67 14.52
N ALA A 311 2.90 8.45 15.84
CA ALA A 311 3.18 9.51 16.81
C ALA A 311 4.60 10.06 16.66
N GLU A 312 5.59 9.22 16.37
CA GLU A 312 6.96 9.67 16.13
C GLU A 312 7.09 10.39 14.79
N VAL A 313 6.41 9.95 13.73
CA VAL A 313 6.33 10.66 12.45
C VAL A 313 5.68 12.04 12.60
N GLU A 314 4.56 12.14 13.33
CA GLU A 314 3.90 13.42 13.61
C GLU A 314 4.75 14.33 14.52
N ARG A 315 5.45 13.76 15.50
CA ARG A 315 6.42 14.51 16.32
C ARG A 315 7.55 15.07 15.47
N LEU A 316 8.14 14.26 14.58
CA LEU A 316 9.21 14.70 13.67
C LEU A 316 8.70 15.75 12.68
N ARG A 317 7.48 15.63 12.18
CA ARG A 317 6.79 16.65 11.35
C ARG A 317 6.62 17.98 12.12
N GLY A 318 6.22 17.92 13.39
CA GLY A 318 6.10 19.11 14.25
C GLY A 318 7.43 19.81 14.53
N ILE A 319 8.53 19.05 14.65
CA ILE A 319 9.88 19.60 14.83
C ILE A 319 10.38 20.26 13.54
N LEU A 320 10.14 19.66 12.38
CA LEU A 320 10.51 20.19 11.07
C LEU A 320 9.71 21.43 10.68
N ALA A 321 8.41 21.47 11.01
CA ALA A 321 7.56 22.64 10.81
C ALA A 321 8.03 23.83 11.66
N LYS A 322 8.43 23.59 12.92
CA LYS A 322 9.01 24.64 13.77
C LYS A 322 10.34 25.15 13.23
N ARG A 323 11.25 24.28 12.79
CA ARG A 323 12.53 24.70 12.18
C ARG A 323 12.34 25.55 10.92
N ARG A 324 11.46 25.15 10.01
CA ARG A 324 11.15 25.95 8.79
C ARG A 324 10.50 27.30 9.11
N TRP A 325 9.73 27.39 10.20
CA TRP A 325 9.13 28.66 10.65
C TRP A 325 10.17 29.62 11.25
N PHE A 326 11.13 29.11 12.02
CA PHE A 326 12.26 29.91 12.53
C PHE A 326 13.21 30.35 11.40
N ASP A 327 13.54 29.48 10.45
CA ASP A 327 14.37 29.82 9.29
C ASP A 327 13.70 30.84 8.34
N TRP A 328 12.37 30.90 8.33
CA TRP A 328 11.60 31.89 7.57
C TRP A 328 11.58 33.27 8.26
N LEU A 329 11.56 33.31 9.59
CA LEU A 329 11.64 34.55 10.37
C LEU A 329 13.04 35.19 10.31
N ASP A 330 14.11 34.40 10.35
CA ASP A 330 15.48 34.90 10.29
C ASP A 330 15.88 35.50 8.92
N LYS A 331 15.13 35.19 7.85
CA LYS A 331 15.35 35.77 6.51
C LYS A 331 14.64 37.10 6.27
N ARG A 332 13.95 37.65 7.27
CA ARG A 332 13.22 38.93 7.19
C ARG A 332 13.78 40.05 8.09
N HIS A 333 14.99 39.89 8.62
CA HIS A 333 15.70 40.95 9.35
C HIS A 333 16.99 41.37 8.66
#